data_AF-A0A225UKK5-F1
#
_entry.id   AF-A0A225UKK5-F1
#
_cell.length_a   1.000
_cell.length_b   1.000
_cell.length_c   1.000
_cell.angle_alpha   90.00
_cell.angle_beta   90.00
_cell.angle_gamma   90.00
#
_symmetry.space_group_name_H-M   'P 1'
#
loop_
_entity.id
_entity.type
_entity.pdbx_description
1 polymer ?
#
loop_
_entity_poly.entity_id
_entity_poly.type
_entity_poly.pdbx_seq_one_letter_code
_entity_poly.pdbx_strand_id
1 'polypeptide(L)'
;MKIQSAIASLLSLATTVSADPSWHDLTITAPRYGRYLTTPGDPFFWQADTAWELTHRLNKTSIDFYLKTRAEQGYNVIQTVVIAELNGTTRANFYGDLPYNNSDTTQPNEAYFELIDWTVDLAASYGMLVALVPVWGRWVNGGWHADEESIFNETTAYEWGKYLGDRYPGLPKLLGGDSDCLWPRNTSTAMVSYASDPNVDPATLLGPIEDTTSIWTSMYSGVTDAETQHGYEPVILFHPTAGWISRPENTPEAFAHWMLPKE
;
A
#
# COMPACT_ATOMS: atom_id res chain seq x y z
N MET A 1 -60.94 -42.20 5.88
CA MET A 1 -59.89 -41.88 4.88
C MET A 1 -59.65 -40.37 4.89
N LYS A 2 -58.59 -39.91 5.57
CA LYS A 2 -58.03 -38.56 5.40
C LYS A 2 -56.52 -38.69 5.60
N ILE A 3 -55.76 -38.52 4.53
CA ILE A 3 -54.31 -38.44 4.54
C ILE A 3 -53.99 -36.97 4.27
N GLN A 4 -53.38 -36.28 5.23
CA GLN A 4 -52.79 -34.97 5.01
C GLN A 4 -51.34 -35.18 4.59
N SER A 5 -51.00 -34.71 3.39
CA SER A 5 -49.63 -34.66 2.89
C SER A 5 -48.98 -33.35 3.35
N ALA A 6 -47.90 -33.47 4.12
CA ALA A 6 -47.01 -32.36 4.43
C ALA A 6 -46.07 -32.10 3.24
N ILE A 7 -45.96 -30.85 2.80
CA ILE A 7 -44.97 -30.41 1.83
C ILE A 7 -43.84 -29.75 2.62
N ALA A 8 -42.68 -30.42 2.69
CA ALA A 8 -41.44 -29.85 3.19
C ALA A 8 -40.76 -29.09 2.04
N SER A 9 -40.60 -27.77 2.19
CA SER A 9 -39.83 -26.95 1.26
C SER A 9 -38.37 -26.96 1.71
N LEU A 10 -37.49 -27.55 0.91
CA LEU A 10 -36.04 -27.45 1.09
C LEU A 10 -35.56 -26.13 0.48
N LEU A 11 -35.18 -25.17 1.32
CA LEU A 11 -34.33 -24.06 0.90
C LEU A 11 -32.89 -24.58 0.76
N SER A 12 -32.40 -24.69 -0.47
CA SER A 12 -30.97 -24.85 -0.75
C SER A 12 -30.29 -23.50 -0.58
N LEU A 13 -29.53 -23.32 0.51
CA LEU A 13 -28.53 -22.24 0.57
C LEU A 13 -27.43 -22.58 -0.43
N ALA A 14 -27.40 -21.86 -1.56
CA ALA A 14 -26.23 -21.84 -2.41
C ALA A 14 -25.17 -20.99 -1.72
N THR A 15 -24.19 -21.63 -1.08
CA THR A 15 -22.93 -20.98 -0.72
C THR A 15 -22.20 -20.66 -2.01
N THR A 16 -22.15 -19.39 -2.39
CA THR A 16 -21.21 -18.91 -3.41
C THR A 16 -19.80 -19.08 -2.83
N VAL A 17 -19.15 -20.19 -3.15
CA VAL A 17 -17.70 -20.29 -2.97
C VAL A 17 -17.10 -19.32 -3.98
N SER A 18 -16.64 -18.16 -3.52
CA SER A 18 -15.80 -17.29 -4.34
C SER A 18 -14.55 -18.10 -4.70
N ALA A 19 -14.17 -18.09 -5.98
CA ALA A 19 -12.90 -18.69 -6.36
C ALA A 19 -11.77 -17.91 -5.68
N ASP A 20 -10.76 -18.62 -5.18
CA ASP A 20 -9.57 -17.99 -4.62
C ASP A 20 -8.85 -17.17 -5.72
N PRO A 21 -8.24 -16.02 -5.37
CA PRO A 21 -7.46 -15.24 -6.32
C PRO A 21 -6.23 -16.01 -6.81
N SER A 22 -5.71 -15.63 -7.98
CA SER A 22 -4.60 -16.33 -8.65
C SER A 22 -3.31 -16.40 -7.83
N TRP A 23 -3.14 -15.51 -6.85
CA TRP A 23 -2.00 -15.43 -5.93
C TRP A 23 -2.23 -16.12 -4.58
N HIS A 24 -3.38 -16.77 -4.35
CA HIS A 24 -3.73 -17.37 -3.04
C HIS A 24 -2.61 -18.25 -2.46
N ASP A 25 -2.07 -19.16 -3.27
CA ASP A 25 -1.01 -20.10 -2.85
C ASP A 25 0.36 -19.42 -2.64
N LEU A 26 0.52 -18.17 -3.09
CA LEU A 26 1.75 -17.39 -2.91
C LEU A 26 1.70 -16.52 -1.65
N THR A 27 0.53 -16.38 -1.02
CA THR A 27 0.34 -15.47 0.10
C THR A 27 1.27 -15.80 1.27
N ILE A 28 1.59 -14.75 2.02
CA ILE A 28 2.52 -14.78 3.13
C ILE A 28 1.84 -14.34 4.40
N THR A 29 2.35 -14.82 5.53
CA THR A 29 1.97 -14.39 6.87
C THR A 29 3.22 -14.00 7.68
N ALA A 30 3.01 -13.23 8.73
CA ALA A 30 4.04 -12.85 9.67
C ALA A 30 3.63 -13.36 11.07
N PRO A 31 4.31 -14.37 11.64
CA PRO A 31 3.97 -14.85 12.97
C PRO A 31 4.03 -13.72 13.99
N ARG A 32 3.07 -13.70 14.93
CA ARG A 32 3.06 -12.71 16.01
C ARG A 32 4.39 -12.72 16.79
N TYR A 33 5.06 -11.57 16.86
CA TYR A 33 6.41 -11.39 17.42
C TYR A 33 7.55 -12.11 16.66
N GLY A 34 7.27 -12.64 15.47
CA GLY A 34 8.25 -13.17 14.54
C GLY A 34 9.10 -12.07 13.90
N ARG A 35 10.29 -12.45 13.45
CA ARG A 35 11.21 -11.57 12.68
C ARG A 35 11.42 -12.10 11.25
N TYR A 36 10.48 -12.89 10.77
CA TYR A 36 10.54 -13.61 9.50
C TYR A 36 9.12 -13.75 8.94
N LEU A 37 9.05 -14.01 7.64
CA LEU A 37 7.81 -14.26 6.92
C LEU A 37 7.69 -15.75 6.64
N THR A 38 6.45 -16.23 6.50
CA THR A 38 6.14 -17.60 6.12
C THR A 38 5.15 -17.61 4.98
N THR A 39 5.29 -18.57 4.08
CA THR A 39 4.22 -19.04 3.20
C THR A 39 3.67 -20.34 3.82
N PRO A 40 2.43 -20.80 3.56
CA PRO A 40 1.89 -21.98 4.23
C PRO A 40 2.86 -23.19 4.27
N GLY A 41 3.41 -23.47 5.46
CA GLY A 41 4.31 -24.59 5.72
C GLY A 41 5.81 -24.28 5.68
N ASP A 42 6.26 -23.16 5.08
CA ASP A 42 7.68 -22.90 4.81
C ASP A 42 8.13 -21.44 5.10
N PRO A 43 9.40 -21.21 5.47
CA PRO A 43 9.98 -19.87 5.54
C PRO A 43 9.93 -19.15 4.18
N PHE A 44 9.52 -17.90 4.18
CA PHE A 44 9.52 -17.05 2.99
C PHE A 44 10.65 -16.01 3.07
N PHE A 45 11.63 -16.13 2.17
CA PHE A 45 12.68 -15.11 2.02
C PHE A 45 12.22 -14.03 1.05
N TRP A 46 11.97 -12.82 1.55
CA TRP A 46 11.56 -11.67 0.73
C TRP A 46 12.72 -11.18 -0.14
N GLN A 47 12.69 -11.53 -1.43
CA GLN A 47 13.63 -11.05 -2.44
C GLN A 47 12.87 -10.16 -3.44
N ALA A 48 12.82 -8.86 -3.13
CA ALA A 48 12.05 -7.90 -3.90
C ALA A 48 12.87 -7.10 -4.91
N ASP A 49 12.22 -6.74 -6.01
CA ASP A 49 12.61 -5.61 -6.86
C ASP A 49 11.61 -4.46 -6.73
N THR A 50 12.05 -3.26 -7.08
CA THR A 50 11.30 -2.01 -6.87
C THR A 50 10.93 -1.35 -8.19
N ALA A 51 9.65 -1.36 -8.54
CA ALA A 51 9.10 -0.70 -9.72
C ALA A 51 7.92 0.21 -9.32
N TRP A 52 8.23 1.35 -8.71
CA TRP A 52 7.23 2.22 -8.09
C TRP A 52 6.10 2.65 -9.04
N GLU A 53 6.41 3.03 -10.27
CA GLU A 53 5.42 3.48 -11.25
C GLU A 53 5.09 2.39 -12.30
N LEU A 54 5.21 1.10 -11.96
CA LEU A 54 5.02 -0.04 -12.88
C LEU A 54 3.71 0.08 -13.67
N THR A 55 2.58 0.22 -12.97
CA THR A 55 1.25 0.31 -13.58
C THR A 55 0.88 1.73 -14.00
N HIS A 56 1.64 2.74 -13.53
CA HIS A 56 1.39 4.14 -13.86
C HIS A 56 2.10 4.57 -15.15
N ARG A 57 3.24 3.98 -15.50
CA ARG A 57 4.05 4.39 -16.67
C ARG A 57 4.09 3.38 -17.80
N LEU A 58 4.03 2.09 -17.48
CA LEU A 58 4.26 1.05 -18.47
C LEU A 58 2.95 0.54 -19.08
N ASN A 59 3.06 0.01 -20.29
CA ASN A 59 2.00 -0.75 -20.94
C ASN A 59 2.14 -2.25 -20.63
N LYS A 60 1.13 -3.05 -20.98
CA LYS A 60 1.12 -4.50 -20.74
C LYS A 60 2.35 -5.22 -21.29
N THR A 61 2.85 -4.87 -22.48
CA THR A 61 4.05 -5.51 -23.07
C THR A 61 5.31 -5.24 -22.25
N SER A 62 5.50 -4.00 -21.79
CA SER A 62 6.65 -3.63 -20.95
C SER A 62 6.56 -4.22 -19.55
N ILE A 63 5.35 -4.31 -18.98
CA ILE A 63 5.11 -4.96 -17.68
C ILE A 63 5.43 -6.45 -17.78
N ASP A 64 4.93 -7.15 -18.79
CA ASP A 64 5.20 -8.56 -19.05
C ASP A 64 6.71 -8.83 -19.17
N PHE A 65 7.39 -8.05 -20.01
CA PHE A 65 8.84 -8.15 -20.15
C PHE A 65 9.57 -7.96 -18.82
N TYR A 66 9.20 -6.94 -18.05
CA TYR A 66 9.80 -6.66 -16.74
C TYR A 66 9.57 -7.82 -15.76
N LEU A 67 8.32 -8.24 -15.55
CA LEU A 67 7.96 -9.28 -14.58
C LEU A 67 8.62 -10.61 -14.94
N LYS A 68 8.57 -11.02 -16.21
CA LYS A 68 9.25 -12.22 -16.68
C LYS A 68 10.75 -12.18 -16.41
N THR A 69 11.40 -11.05 -16.72
CA THR A 69 12.83 -10.88 -16.47
C THR A 69 13.16 -10.99 -14.98
N ARG A 70 12.30 -10.45 -14.10
CA ARG A 70 12.53 -10.52 -12.64
C ARG A 70 12.32 -11.91 -12.06
N ALA A 71 11.34 -12.64 -12.57
CA ALA A 71 11.16 -14.05 -12.24
C ALA A 71 12.39 -14.88 -12.67
N GLU A 72 12.92 -14.66 -13.89
CA GLU A 72 14.15 -15.33 -14.37
C GLU A 72 15.40 -14.98 -13.54
N GLN A 73 15.41 -13.83 -12.86
CA GLN A 73 16.48 -13.39 -11.96
C GLN A 73 16.28 -13.85 -10.50
N GLY A 74 15.19 -14.53 -10.19
CA GLY A 74 14.91 -15.09 -8.86
C GLY A 74 14.25 -14.12 -7.87
N TYR A 75 13.72 -12.99 -8.33
CA TYR A 75 12.85 -12.16 -7.48
C TYR A 75 11.53 -12.88 -7.24
N ASN A 76 10.98 -12.74 -6.04
CA ASN A 76 9.69 -13.33 -5.66
C ASN A 76 8.68 -12.29 -5.15
N VAL A 77 9.09 -11.02 -5.06
CA VAL A 77 8.20 -9.90 -4.73
C VAL A 77 8.51 -8.71 -5.66
N ILE A 78 7.47 -8.02 -6.13
CA ILE A 78 7.60 -6.75 -6.83
C ILE A 78 6.92 -5.66 -6.02
N GLN A 79 7.65 -4.61 -5.67
CA GLN A 79 7.09 -3.45 -4.97
C GLN A 79 6.61 -2.42 -5.99
N THR A 80 5.36 -1.97 -5.88
CA THR A 80 4.80 -0.94 -6.74
C THR A 80 3.77 -0.08 -6.02
N VAL A 81 3.51 1.12 -6.53
CA VAL A 81 2.60 2.09 -5.92
C VAL A 81 1.28 2.12 -6.69
N VAL A 82 0.16 2.06 -5.97
CA VAL A 82 -1.17 2.22 -6.57
C VAL A 82 -1.38 3.68 -6.99
N ILE A 83 -1.17 4.63 -6.07
CA ILE A 83 -1.21 6.08 -6.35
C ILE A 83 0.21 6.64 -6.33
N ALA A 84 0.80 6.74 -7.52
CA ALA A 84 2.19 7.11 -7.72
C ALA A 84 2.54 8.50 -7.15
N GLU A 85 3.80 8.67 -6.76
CA GLU A 85 4.37 9.93 -6.28
C GLU A 85 4.31 11.03 -7.35
N LEU A 86 4.72 10.73 -8.59
CA LEU A 86 4.96 11.77 -9.59
C LEU A 86 3.72 12.00 -10.45
N ASN A 87 2.88 12.93 -10.00
CA ASN A 87 1.63 13.33 -10.66
C ASN A 87 0.59 12.19 -10.71
N GLY A 88 0.60 11.27 -9.74
CA GLY A 88 -0.28 10.09 -9.71
C GLY A 88 -1.78 10.38 -9.83
N THR A 89 -2.22 11.58 -9.42
CA THR A 89 -3.62 12.02 -9.42
C THR A 89 -3.97 12.95 -10.58
N THR A 90 -2.99 13.41 -11.35
CA THR A 90 -3.18 14.43 -12.41
C THR A 90 -2.65 14.01 -13.78
N ARG A 91 -1.74 13.04 -13.82
CA ARG A 91 -1.25 12.42 -15.05
C ARG A 91 -1.83 11.01 -15.14
N ALA A 92 -2.50 10.73 -16.25
CA ALA A 92 -3.04 9.40 -16.52
C ALA A 92 -1.94 8.34 -16.66
N ASN A 93 -2.33 7.08 -16.43
CA ASN A 93 -1.50 5.93 -16.77
C ASN A 93 -1.26 5.84 -18.29
N PHE A 94 -0.53 4.82 -18.74
CA PHE A 94 -0.25 4.62 -20.16
C PHE A 94 -1.51 4.56 -21.05
N TYR A 95 -2.63 4.08 -20.50
CA TYR A 95 -3.90 3.87 -21.21
C TYR A 95 -4.85 5.06 -21.16
N GLY A 96 -4.47 6.15 -20.46
CA GLY A 96 -5.28 7.36 -20.38
C GLY A 96 -6.18 7.44 -19.14
N ASP A 97 -6.01 6.54 -18.18
CA ASP A 97 -6.85 6.46 -16.98
C ASP A 97 -6.18 7.12 -15.76
N LEU A 98 -6.96 7.91 -15.01
CA LEU A 98 -6.60 8.39 -13.67
C LEU A 98 -7.14 7.42 -12.61
N PRO A 99 -6.56 7.37 -11.39
CA PRO A 99 -7.00 6.45 -10.33
C PRO A 99 -8.40 6.75 -9.80
N TYR A 100 -8.84 8.00 -9.91
CA TYR A 100 -10.10 8.50 -9.36
C TYR A 100 -10.93 9.20 -10.43
N ASN A 101 -12.23 8.95 -10.42
CA ASN A 101 -13.19 9.75 -11.15
C ASN A 101 -13.39 11.08 -10.45
N ASN A 102 -13.49 12.18 -11.21
CA ASN A 102 -13.75 13.53 -10.70
C ASN A 102 -12.76 14.01 -9.61
N SER A 103 -11.55 13.43 -9.55
CA SER A 103 -10.58 13.69 -8.48
C SER A 103 -11.10 13.40 -7.06
N ASP A 104 -12.08 12.50 -6.93
CA ASP A 104 -12.67 12.09 -5.65
C ASP A 104 -12.12 10.73 -5.23
N THR A 105 -11.40 10.68 -4.10
CA THR A 105 -10.78 9.46 -3.57
C THR A 105 -11.79 8.36 -3.20
N THR A 106 -13.07 8.71 -3.07
CA THR A 106 -14.17 7.77 -2.83
C THR A 106 -14.76 7.18 -4.11
N GLN A 107 -14.27 7.60 -5.28
CA GLN A 107 -14.71 7.14 -6.59
C GLN A 107 -13.55 6.52 -7.41
N PRO A 108 -13.03 5.34 -7.01
CA PRO A 108 -12.05 4.61 -7.82
C PRO A 108 -12.48 4.44 -9.27
N ASN A 109 -11.55 4.62 -10.21
CA ASN A 109 -11.79 4.43 -11.64
C ASN A 109 -11.45 2.99 -12.05
N GLU A 110 -12.46 2.18 -12.36
CA GLU A 110 -12.31 0.77 -12.72
C GLU A 110 -11.26 0.53 -13.83
N ALA A 111 -11.24 1.34 -14.89
CA ALA A 111 -10.30 1.17 -16.00
C ALA A 111 -8.82 1.31 -15.56
N TYR A 112 -8.55 2.15 -14.56
CA TYR A 112 -7.22 2.26 -13.97
C TYR A 112 -6.80 0.99 -13.25
N PHE A 113 -7.73 0.40 -12.49
CA PHE A 113 -7.49 -0.81 -11.70
C PHE A 113 -7.46 -2.09 -12.54
N GLU A 114 -8.14 -2.16 -13.69
CA GLU A 114 -8.03 -3.30 -14.61
C GLU A 114 -6.57 -3.59 -15.02
N LEU A 115 -5.72 -2.56 -15.13
CA LEU A 115 -4.29 -2.77 -15.38
C LEU A 115 -3.57 -3.34 -14.15
N ILE A 116 -3.94 -2.90 -12.94
CA ILE A 116 -3.36 -3.40 -11.69
C ILE A 116 -3.78 -4.86 -11.49
N ASP A 117 -5.06 -5.18 -11.64
CA ASP A 117 -5.60 -6.56 -11.57
C ASP A 117 -4.84 -7.49 -12.51
N TRP A 118 -4.74 -7.09 -13.79
CA TRP A 118 -4.00 -7.86 -14.78
C TRP A 118 -2.51 -8.02 -14.41
N THR A 119 -1.90 -7.00 -13.80
CA THR A 119 -0.49 -7.03 -13.40
C THR A 119 -0.25 -7.97 -12.23
N VAL A 120 -1.12 -7.97 -11.22
CA VAL A 120 -0.99 -8.86 -10.05
C VAL A 120 -1.24 -10.32 -10.44
N ASP A 121 -2.22 -10.58 -11.32
CA ASP A 121 -2.45 -11.92 -11.89
C ASP A 121 -1.24 -12.40 -12.72
N LEU A 122 -0.67 -11.51 -13.53
CA LEU A 122 0.49 -11.86 -14.34
C LEU A 122 1.72 -12.15 -13.46
N ALA A 123 1.97 -11.35 -12.42
CA ALA A 123 3.04 -11.61 -11.46
C ALA A 123 2.85 -12.97 -10.77
N ALA A 124 1.62 -13.29 -10.34
CA ALA A 124 1.29 -14.57 -9.74
C ALA A 124 1.57 -15.75 -10.71
N SER A 125 1.27 -15.58 -11.99
CA SER A 125 1.58 -16.59 -13.02
C SER A 125 3.09 -16.87 -13.18
N TYR A 126 3.93 -15.94 -12.74
CA TYR A 126 5.39 -16.09 -12.66
C TYR A 126 5.90 -16.48 -11.27
N GLY A 127 5.01 -16.79 -10.32
CA GLY A 127 5.36 -17.18 -8.96
C GLY A 127 5.84 -16.02 -8.08
N MET A 128 5.44 -14.78 -8.40
CA MET A 128 5.81 -13.59 -7.63
C MET A 128 4.58 -12.94 -7.00
N LEU A 129 4.73 -12.42 -5.79
CA LEU A 129 3.76 -11.50 -5.19
C LEU A 129 3.99 -10.07 -5.68
N VAL A 130 2.93 -9.28 -5.73
CA VAL A 130 3.04 -7.81 -5.80
C VAL A 130 2.77 -7.25 -4.42
N ALA A 131 3.72 -6.48 -3.90
CA ALA A 131 3.57 -5.74 -2.67
C ALA A 131 3.17 -4.29 -2.99
N LEU A 132 1.97 -3.91 -2.57
CA LEU A 132 1.33 -2.66 -2.97
C LEU A 132 1.58 -1.58 -1.94
N VAL A 133 2.13 -0.45 -2.37
CA VAL A 133 2.04 0.82 -1.62
C VAL A 133 0.67 1.43 -1.95
N PRO A 134 -0.29 1.48 -1.01
CA PRO A 134 -1.65 1.97 -1.30
C PRO A 134 -1.67 3.39 -1.86
N VAL A 135 -0.79 4.24 -1.35
CA VAL A 135 -0.65 5.64 -1.76
C VAL A 135 0.74 6.12 -1.34
N TRP A 136 1.39 6.93 -2.16
CA TRP A 136 2.64 7.57 -1.75
C TRP A 136 2.42 8.64 -0.67
N GLY A 137 3.39 8.80 0.24
CA GLY A 137 3.26 9.64 1.44
C GLY A 137 2.90 11.09 1.15
N ARG A 138 3.33 11.62 0.01
CA ARG A 138 3.00 13.00 -0.43
C ARG A 138 1.50 13.32 -0.37
N TRP A 139 0.66 12.32 -0.68
CA TRP A 139 -0.79 12.50 -0.73
C TRP A 139 -1.46 12.46 0.66
N VAL A 140 -0.70 12.08 1.69
CA VAL A 140 -1.15 11.98 3.09
C VAL A 140 -0.57 13.10 3.96
N ASN A 141 0.71 13.45 3.79
CA ASN A 141 1.38 14.45 4.65
C ASN A 141 2.31 15.39 3.86
N GLY A 142 2.19 15.45 2.53
CA GLY A 142 3.03 16.30 1.68
C GLY A 142 4.40 15.72 1.35
N GLY A 143 4.90 14.75 2.14
CA GLY A 143 6.16 14.04 1.90
C GLY A 143 7.30 14.98 1.49
N TRP A 144 8.07 14.57 0.49
CA TRP A 144 9.17 15.37 -0.07
C TRP A 144 8.72 16.51 -1.02
N HIS A 145 7.42 16.69 -1.24
CA HIS A 145 6.87 17.65 -2.23
C HIS A 145 6.31 18.91 -1.59
N ALA A 146 6.17 18.93 -0.26
CA ALA A 146 5.58 20.05 0.49
C ALA A 146 4.16 20.41 0.02
N ASP A 147 3.39 19.43 -0.49
CA ASP A 147 1.98 19.64 -0.82
C ASP A 147 1.25 20.15 0.44
N GLU A 148 0.40 21.18 0.32
CA GLU A 148 -0.25 21.79 1.49
C GLU A 148 -1.42 20.97 2.02
N GLU A 149 -2.10 20.23 1.15
CA GLU A 149 -3.32 19.50 1.47
C GLU A 149 -3.13 17.99 1.32
N SER A 150 -3.68 17.25 2.28
CA SER A 150 -3.84 15.80 2.18
C SER A 150 -5.10 15.46 1.40
N ILE A 151 -5.02 14.50 0.48
CA ILE A 151 -6.21 14.04 -0.27
C ILE A 151 -7.02 13.00 0.52
N PHE A 152 -6.52 12.62 1.70
CA PHE A 152 -7.15 11.69 2.63
C PHE A 152 -7.38 12.33 4.00
N ASN A 153 -8.53 12.01 4.58
CA ASN A 153 -8.80 12.04 6.02
C ASN A 153 -9.03 10.60 6.54
N GLU A 154 -9.20 10.44 7.86
CA GLU A 154 -9.43 9.15 8.53
C GLU A 154 -10.53 8.30 7.86
N THR A 155 -11.69 8.88 7.57
CA THR A 155 -12.81 8.17 6.93
C THR A 155 -12.45 7.70 5.53
N THR A 156 -11.96 8.59 4.68
CA THR A 156 -11.58 8.24 3.30
C THR A 156 -10.39 7.28 3.24
N ALA A 157 -9.49 7.34 4.23
CA ALA A 157 -8.35 6.44 4.34
C ALA A 157 -8.79 5.02 4.73
N TYR A 158 -9.75 4.90 5.65
CA TYR A 158 -10.39 3.62 5.96
C TYR A 158 -11.05 3.01 4.72
N GLU A 159 -11.89 3.76 4.02
CA GLU A 159 -12.58 3.27 2.81
C GLU A 159 -11.58 2.88 1.71
N TRP A 160 -10.50 3.64 1.56
CA TRP A 160 -9.43 3.32 0.61
C TRP A 160 -8.68 2.04 0.97
N GLY A 161 -8.31 1.88 2.24
CA GLY A 161 -7.70 0.66 2.75
C GLY A 161 -8.61 -0.54 2.55
N LYS A 162 -9.90 -0.39 2.87
CA LYS A 162 -10.93 -1.41 2.69
C LYS A 162 -11.07 -1.81 1.22
N TYR A 163 -11.16 -0.84 0.31
CA TYR A 163 -11.27 -1.08 -1.13
C TYR A 163 -10.11 -1.91 -1.66
N LEU A 164 -8.87 -1.59 -1.25
CA LEU A 164 -7.70 -2.37 -1.67
C LEU A 164 -7.61 -3.74 -1.00
N GLY A 165 -8.02 -3.85 0.26
CA GLY A 165 -8.10 -5.14 0.97
C GLY A 165 -9.15 -6.08 0.37
N ASP A 166 -10.28 -5.52 -0.09
CA ASP A 166 -11.31 -6.28 -0.78
C ASP A 166 -10.86 -6.74 -2.17
N ARG A 167 -10.16 -5.86 -2.91
CA ARG A 167 -9.76 -6.13 -4.29
C ARG A 167 -8.51 -7.00 -4.39
N TYR A 168 -7.59 -6.87 -3.44
CA TYR A 168 -6.29 -7.54 -3.44
C TYR A 168 -5.99 -8.27 -2.13
N PRO A 169 -6.87 -9.16 -1.63
CA PRO A 169 -6.67 -9.80 -0.34
C PRO A 169 -5.42 -10.69 -0.33
N GLY A 170 -4.67 -10.69 0.78
CA GLY A 170 -3.46 -11.50 0.95
C GLY A 170 -2.20 -10.98 0.25
N LEU A 171 -2.30 -10.00 -0.66
CA LEU A 171 -1.12 -9.31 -1.18
C LEU A 171 -0.50 -8.42 -0.09
N PRO A 172 0.83 -8.31 0.06
CA PRO A 172 1.42 -7.44 1.09
C PRO A 172 1.16 -5.96 0.82
N LYS A 173 0.91 -5.17 1.88
CA LYS A 173 0.75 -3.71 1.79
C LYS A 173 1.95 -3.00 2.42
N LEU A 174 2.36 -1.88 1.84
CA LEU A 174 3.42 -1.01 2.38
C LEU A 174 2.85 0.41 2.59
N LEU A 175 2.57 0.79 3.84
CA LEU A 175 2.14 2.15 4.19
C LEU A 175 3.31 3.14 4.20
N GLY A 176 3.06 4.43 4.47
CA GLY A 176 4.09 5.46 4.61
C GLY A 176 4.50 6.09 3.28
N GLY A 177 4.99 5.27 2.33
CA GLY A 177 5.35 5.73 0.99
C GLY A 177 6.41 6.84 1.01
N ASP A 178 7.59 6.56 1.61
CA ASP A 178 8.72 7.51 1.74
C ASP A 178 8.36 8.75 2.57
N SER A 179 7.57 8.54 3.62
CA SER A 179 7.23 9.53 4.65
C SER A 179 6.86 8.81 5.96
N ASP A 180 6.85 9.54 7.08
CA ASP A 180 6.51 9.00 8.41
C ASP A 180 5.16 9.55 8.90
N CYS A 181 4.62 8.99 9.99
CA CYS A 181 3.38 9.53 10.58
C CYS A 181 3.56 10.93 11.15
N LEU A 182 4.75 11.23 11.68
CA LEU A 182 5.15 12.55 12.13
C LEU A 182 5.97 13.21 11.04
N TRP A 183 5.43 14.21 10.35
CA TRP A 183 6.10 14.82 9.20
C TRP A 183 5.98 16.34 9.17
N PRO A 184 7.10 17.07 9.06
CA PRO A 184 7.07 18.49 8.70
C PRO A 184 7.03 18.66 7.17
N ARG A 185 5.98 19.29 6.64
CA ARG A 185 5.79 19.46 5.18
C ARG A 185 6.95 20.18 4.48
N ASN A 186 7.67 21.06 5.18
CA ASN A 186 8.79 21.79 4.61
C ASN A 186 10.14 21.05 4.71
N THR A 187 10.16 19.74 5.01
CA THR A 187 11.40 18.95 5.21
C THR A 187 12.39 19.14 4.07
N SER A 188 11.96 19.05 2.81
CA SER A 188 12.83 19.25 1.64
C SER A 188 13.51 20.62 1.64
N THR A 189 12.74 21.69 1.87
CA THR A 189 13.25 23.07 1.94
C THR A 189 14.20 23.26 3.12
N ALA A 190 13.88 22.67 4.28
CA ALA A 190 14.72 22.70 5.46
C ALA A 190 16.07 22.02 5.22
N MET A 191 16.08 20.86 4.57
CA MET A 191 17.31 20.13 4.22
C MET A 191 18.18 20.90 3.22
N VAL A 192 17.57 21.51 2.18
CA VAL A 192 18.31 22.36 1.23
C VAL A 192 18.92 23.58 1.93
N SER A 193 18.18 24.19 2.85
CA SER A 193 18.66 25.33 3.64
C SER A 193 19.82 24.93 4.54
N TYR A 194 19.72 23.79 5.23
CA TYR A 194 20.79 23.26 6.08
C TYR A 194 22.04 22.91 5.28
N ALA A 195 21.89 22.27 4.11
CA ALA A 195 23.02 21.95 3.23
C ALA A 195 23.75 23.21 2.73
N SER A 196 23.03 24.33 2.62
CA SER A 196 23.59 25.62 2.18
C SER A 196 24.29 26.38 3.30
N ASP A 197 23.84 26.24 4.55
CA ASP A 197 24.51 26.77 5.74
C ASP A 197 24.40 25.79 6.93
N PRO A 198 25.36 24.86 7.08
CA PRO A 198 25.30 23.81 8.09
C PRO A 198 25.55 24.31 9.52
N ASN A 199 25.78 25.61 9.72
CA ASN A 199 25.92 26.22 11.04
C ASN A 199 24.58 26.66 11.65
N VAL A 200 23.53 26.81 10.83
CA VAL A 200 22.18 27.08 11.31
C VAL A 200 21.72 25.91 12.16
N ASP A 201 20.89 26.17 13.17
CA ASP A 201 20.26 25.10 13.93
C ASP A 201 19.18 24.40 13.07
N PRO A 202 19.35 23.11 12.72
CA PRO A 202 18.33 22.23 12.18
C PRO A 202 16.89 22.49 12.62
N ALA A 203 16.70 22.62 13.95
CA ALA A 203 15.38 22.71 14.56
C ALA A 203 14.65 24.02 14.17
N THR A 204 15.40 25.04 13.75
CA THR A 204 14.84 26.34 13.32
C THR A 204 14.42 26.35 11.85
N LEU A 205 14.85 25.35 11.08
CA LEU A 205 14.54 25.23 9.65
C LEU A 205 13.27 24.42 9.40
N LEU A 206 12.95 23.50 10.31
CA LEU A 206 11.73 22.72 10.26
C LEU A 206 10.50 23.55 10.63
N GLY A 207 9.44 23.36 9.85
CA GLY A 207 8.11 23.83 10.15
C GLY A 207 7.43 22.95 11.21
N PRO A 208 6.15 23.21 11.49
CA PRO A 208 5.37 22.40 12.42
C PRO A 208 5.37 20.92 12.00
N ILE A 209 5.57 20.03 12.98
CA ILE A 209 5.39 18.59 12.77
C ILE A 209 3.89 18.32 12.73
N GLU A 210 3.44 17.72 11.64
CA GLU A 210 2.07 17.23 11.50
C GLU A 210 2.01 15.77 11.95
N ASP A 211 0.99 15.43 12.74
CA ASP A 211 0.71 14.06 13.15
C ASP A 211 -0.40 13.48 12.27
N THR A 212 -0.02 12.59 11.36
CA THR A 212 -0.90 11.86 10.45
C THR A 212 -1.12 10.41 10.86
N THR A 213 -0.75 10.04 12.09
CA THR A 213 -0.87 8.67 12.61
C THR A 213 -2.30 8.13 12.44
N SER A 214 -3.32 8.95 12.73
CA SER A 214 -4.71 8.50 12.63
C SER A 214 -5.13 8.14 11.20
N ILE A 215 -4.61 8.85 10.18
CA ILE A 215 -4.89 8.55 8.77
C ILE A 215 -4.29 7.20 8.39
N TRP A 216 -3.03 6.94 8.78
CA TRP A 216 -2.35 5.68 8.51
C TRP A 216 -2.98 4.51 9.27
N THR A 217 -3.31 4.69 10.55
CA THR A 217 -4.03 3.68 11.35
C THR A 217 -5.42 3.39 10.74
N SER A 218 -6.17 4.41 10.31
CA SER A 218 -7.47 4.18 9.64
C SER A 218 -7.32 3.37 8.36
N MET A 219 -6.30 3.66 7.53
CA MET A 219 -6.00 2.88 6.33
C MET A 219 -5.62 1.44 6.66
N TYR A 220 -4.77 1.24 7.67
CA TYR A 220 -4.41 -0.07 8.21
C TYR A 220 -5.66 -0.86 8.63
N SER A 221 -6.58 -0.23 9.38
CA SER A 221 -7.83 -0.87 9.82
C SER A 221 -8.71 -1.27 8.65
N GLY A 222 -8.85 -0.42 7.63
CA GLY A 222 -9.62 -0.73 6.43
C GLY A 222 -9.09 -1.98 5.71
N VAL A 223 -7.77 -2.04 5.49
CA VAL A 223 -7.11 -3.21 4.89
C VAL A 223 -7.35 -4.45 5.75
N THR A 224 -7.13 -4.33 7.06
CA THR A 224 -7.23 -5.46 8.00
C THR A 224 -8.63 -6.04 8.05
N ASP A 225 -9.65 -5.18 8.15
CA ASP A 225 -11.06 -5.59 8.23
C ASP A 225 -11.50 -6.30 6.94
N ALA A 226 -11.08 -5.77 5.77
CA ALA A 226 -11.42 -6.35 4.48
C ALA A 226 -10.74 -7.71 4.28
N GLU A 227 -9.42 -7.80 4.48
CA GLU A 227 -8.68 -9.05 4.27
C GLU A 227 -9.13 -10.16 5.23
N THR A 228 -9.42 -9.81 6.49
CA THR A 228 -9.95 -10.77 7.47
C THR A 228 -11.30 -11.34 7.01
N GLN A 229 -12.16 -10.53 6.38
CA GLN A 229 -13.44 -11.01 5.82
C GLN A 229 -13.23 -12.00 4.65
N HIS A 230 -12.13 -11.86 3.91
CA HIS A 230 -11.73 -12.80 2.85
C HIS A 230 -10.92 -14.01 3.37
N GLY A 231 -10.71 -14.11 4.70
CA GLY A 231 -10.01 -15.23 5.31
C GLY A 231 -8.48 -15.13 5.28
N TYR A 232 -7.93 -13.95 5.02
CA TYR A 232 -6.49 -13.70 5.00
C TYR A 232 -6.02 -13.04 6.29
N GLU A 233 -4.79 -13.39 6.71
CA GLU A 233 -4.05 -12.63 7.71
C GLU A 233 -3.19 -11.60 6.97
N PRO A 234 -3.51 -10.30 7.06
CA PRO A 234 -2.86 -9.28 6.26
C PRO A 234 -1.39 -9.08 6.67
N VAL A 235 -0.49 -8.99 5.69
CA VAL A 235 0.89 -8.54 5.91
C VAL A 235 0.99 -7.07 5.51
N ILE A 236 0.98 -6.20 6.53
CA ILE A 236 1.11 -4.76 6.36
C ILE A 236 2.46 -4.33 6.93
N LEU A 237 3.31 -3.81 6.05
CA LEU A 237 4.60 -3.21 6.37
C LEU A 237 4.49 -1.69 6.24
N PHE A 238 5.56 -1.00 6.59
CA PHE A 238 5.68 0.44 6.43
C PHE A 238 6.96 0.76 5.66
N HIS A 239 6.88 1.68 4.71
CA HIS A 239 7.97 2.23 3.92
C HIS A 239 8.28 3.64 4.46
N PRO A 240 9.03 3.74 5.57
CA PRO A 240 9.36 5.01 6.19
C PRO A 240 10.46 5.72 5.41
N THR A 241 10.76 6.93 5.83
CA THR A 241 11.98 7.61 5.41
C THR A 241 12.64 8.25 6.61
N ALA A 242 13.93 8.55 6.52
CA ALA A 242 14.63 9.17 7.64
C ALA A 242 14.81 10.66 7.38
N GLY A 243 13.95 11.48 7.99
CA GLY A 243 14.15 12.92 8.10
C GLY A 243 15.28 13.24 9.07
N TRP A 244 16.54 13.19 8.61
CA TRP A 244 17.69 13.59 9.43
C TRP A 244 17.89 15.10 9.35
N ILE A 245 17.51 15.80 10.41
CA ILE A 245 18.03 17.15 10.64
C ILE A 245 18.55 17.16 12.09
N SER A 246 19.72 16.56 12.29
CA SER A 246 20.37 16.39 13.61
C SER A 246 21.80 16.93 13.61
N ARG A 247 22.21 17.47 14.76
CA ARG A 247 23.63 17.67 15.12
C ARG A 247 24.17 16.39 15.80
N PRO A 248 25.47 16.08 15.67
CA PRO A 248 26.08 14.87 16.26
C PRO A 248 26.10 14.83 17.80
N GLU A 249 25.71 15.91 18.49
CA GLU A 249 25.83 16.05 19.95
C GLU A 249 24.57 15.59 20.71
N ASN A 250 23.41 15.59 20.06
CA ASN A 250 22.14 15.07 20.59
C ASN A 250 21.42 14.39 19.42
N THR A 251 21.42 13.07 19.36
CA THR A 251 20.64 12.33 18.36
C THR A 251 19.20 12.20 18.90
N PRO A 252 18.21 12.96 18.40
CA PRO A 252 16.82 12.68 18.71
C PRO A 252 16.46 11.31 18.15
N GLU A 253 15.47 10.63 18.72
CA GLU A 253 14.95 9.41 18.10
C GLU A 253 14.44 9.75 16.68
N ALA A 254 14.84 8.97 15.67
CA ALA A 254 14.60 9.29 14.26
C ALA A 254 13.12 9.06 13.91
N PHE A 255 12.36 10.08 13.50
CA PHE A 255 10.88 10.05 13.30
C PHE A 255 10.30 8.75 12.71
N ALA A 256 11.01 8.07 11.80
CA ALA A 256 10.76 6.71 11.33
C ALA A 256 10.46 5.64 12.41
N HIS A 257 10.77 5.85 13.69
CA HIS A 257 10.35 4.96 14.79
C HIS A 257 8.85 5.06 15.14
N TRP A 258 8.17 6.15 14.76
CA TRP A 258 6.74 6.38 14.99
C TRP A 258 5.91 6.07 13.74
N MET A 259 5.78 4.78 13.40
CA MET A 259 4.98 4.36 12.23
C MET A 259 3.57 3.93 12.64
N LEU A 260 3.41 2.97 13.54
CA LEU A 260 2.11 2.57 14.06
C LEU A 260 2.31 2.05 15.49
N PRO A 261 2.53 2.92 16.49
CA PRO A 261 3.02 2.52 17.80
C PRO A 261 2.05 1.65 18.63
N LYS A 262 0.82 1.45 18.16
CA LYS A 262 -0.25 0.75 18.87
C LYS A 262 -0.78 -0.50 18.14
N GLU A 263 -0.37 -0.70 16.89
CA GLU A 263 -0.88 -1.75 15.98
C GLU A 263 0.15 -2.87 15.82
#